data_AF-A0A7V2RKH3-F1
#
_entry.id   AF-A0A7V2RKH3-F1
#
_cell.length_a   1.000
_cell.length_b   1.000
_cell.length_c   1.000
_cell.angle_alpha   90.00
_cell.angle_beta   90.00
_cell.angle_gamma   90.00
#
_symmetry.space_group_name_H-M   'P 1'
#
loop_
_entity.id
_entity.type
_entity.pdbx_description
1 polymer ?
#
loop_
_entity_poly.entity_id
_entity_poly.type
_entity_poly.pdbx_seq_one_letter_code
_entity_poly.pdbx_strand_id
1 'polypeptide(L)'
;MKFPKEKIYLSLAILLIVLITVVIPYFAKGWLVAETGKLEILPFWGVIIAIGLARKWRHIRKVALAAFALPMAFSLFMLLQNPGEWGFYFWAFSNALLLFILWSGTMKAYFEKNQNHVSGASINL
;
A
#
# COMPACT_ATOMS: atom_id res chain seq x y z
N MET A 1 11.84 14.53 20.99
CA MET A 1 11.10 13.24 20.91
C MET A 1 11.64 12.43 19.73
N LYS A 2 12.26 11.26 19.96
CA LYS A 2 12.62 10.34 18.86
C LYS A 2 11.35 9.56 18.48
N PHE A 3 10.75 9.89 17.34
CA PHE A 3 9.63 9.09 16.83
C PHE A 3 10.15 7.69 16.46
N PRO A 4 9.49 6.61 16.93
CA PRO A 4 9.85 5.26 16.54
C PRO A 4 9.66 5.11 15.02
N LYS A 5 10.73 4.76 14.32
CA LYS A 5 10.79 4.69 12.84
C LYS A 5 9.66 3.82 12.27
N GLU A 6 9.25 2.80 13.01
CA GLU A 6 8.17 1.88 12.65
C GLU A 6 6.82 2.59 12.50
N LYS A 7 6.51 3.54 13.39
CA LYS A 7 5.25 4.30 13.31
C LYS A 7 5.25 5.22 12.09
N ILE A 8 6.41 5.77 11.72
CA ILE A 8 6.54 6.61 10.52
C ILE A 8 6.25 5.78 9.26
N TYR A 9 6.85 4.59 9.16
CA TYR A 9 6.66 3.71 8.00
C TYR A 9 5.22 3.21 7.90
N LEU A 10 4.60 2.88 9.04
CA LEU A 10 3.20 2.48 9.07
C LEU A 10 2.27 3.61 8.60
N SER A 11 2.44 4.81 9.17
CA SER A 11 1.64 5.98 8.77
C SER A 11 1.85 6.33 7.30
N LEU A 12 3.08 6.24 6.81
CA LEU A 12 3.40 6.50 5.41
C LEU A 12 2.76 5.46 4.48
N ALA A 13 2.79 4.17 4.84
CA ALA A 13 2.14 3.11 4.08
C ALA A 13 0.61 3.33 4.03
N ILE A 14 -0.02 3.64 5.18
CA ILE A 14 -1.45 3.94 5.24
C ILE A 14 -1.80 5.16 4.39
N LEU A 15 -1.00 6.23 4.49
CA LEU A 15 -1.20 7.44 3.71
C LEU A 15 -1.10 7.17 2.20
N LEU A 16 -0.08 6.41 1.78
CA LEU A 16 0.08 6.01 0.38
C LEU A 16 -1.07 5.15 -0.12
N ILE A 17 -1.54 4.20 0.68
CA ILE A 17 -2.71 3.37 0.33
C ILE A 17 -3.93 4.25 0.13
N VAL A 18 -4.23 5.16 1.07
CA VAL A 18 -5.37 6.07 0.97
C VAL A 18 -5.22 7.00 -0.23
N LEU A 19 -4.01 7.49 -0.50
CA LEU A 19 -3.72 8.33 -1.65
C LEU A 19 -4.03 7.58 -2.96
N ILE A 20 -3.46 6.39 -3.14
CA ILE A 20 -3.59 5.57 -4.37
C ILE A 20 -5.02 5.08 -4.59
N THR A 21 -5.71 4.69 -3.52
CA THR A 21 -7.00 3.99 -3.65
C THR A 21 -8.22 4.87 -3.42
N VAL A 22 -8.07 6.03 -2.76
CA VAL A 22 -9.18 6.92 -2.46
C VAL A 22 -8.96 8.29 -3.08
N VAL A 23 -7.89 9.00 -2.71
CA VAL A 23 -7.71 10.39 -3.11
C VAL A 23 -7.55 10.53 -4.62
N ILE A 24 -6.64 9.76 -5.23
CA ILE A 24 -6.39 9.84 -6.68
C ILE A 24 -7.64 9.43 -7.48
N PRO A 25 -8.31 8.29 -7.19
CA PRO A 25 -9.53 7.90 -7.91
C PRO A 25 -10.73 8.83 -7.71
N TYR A 26 -10.76 9.67 -6.67
CA TYR A 26 -11.85 10.64 -6.44
C TYR A 26 -11.53 12.03 -7.00
N PHE A 27 -10.33 12.55 -6.75
CA PHE A 27 -9.98 13.94 -7.07
C PHE A 27 -9.19 14.09 -8.37
N ALA A 28 -8.41 13.08 -8.73
CA ALA A 28 -7.57 13.09 -9.93
C ALA A 28 -8.07 12.09 -11.00
N LYS A 29 -9.29 11.56 -10.84
CA LYS A 29 -9.89 10.58 -11.77
C LYS A 29 -9.88 11.07 -13.21
N GLY A 30 -10.25 12.32 -13.44
CA GLY A 30 -10.32 12.90 -14.79
C GLY A 30 -8.96 12.90 -15.48
N TRP A 31 -7.92 13.36 -14.77
CA TRP A 31 -6.55 13.36 -15.28
C TRP A 31 -6.01 11.93 -15.47
N LEU A 32 -6.19 11.06 -14.48
CA LEU A 32 -5.70 9.69 -14.55
C LEU A 32 -6.41 8.90 -15.65
N VAL A 33 -7.73 9.03 -15.81
CA VAL A 33 -8.50 8.35 -16.86
C VAL A 33 -8.14 8.88 -18.25
N ALA A 34 -7.84 10.17 -18.38
CA ALA A 34 -7.38 10.77 -19.63
C ALA A 34 -6.03 10.19 -20.07
N GLU A 35 -5.10 9.97 -19.14
CA GLU A 35 -3.74 9.47 -19.42
C GLU A 35 -3.66 7.93 -19.48
N THR A 36 -4.56 7.23 -18.80
CA THR A 36 -4.44 5.75 -18.62
C THR A 36 -5.56 4.93 -19.26
N GLY A 37 -6.46 5.55 -20.01
CA GLY A 37 -7.40 4.84 -20.89
C GLY A 37 -8.53 4.09 -20.16
N LYS A 38 -9.01 4.62 -19.03
CA LYS A 38 -10.06 4.05 -18.14
C LYS A 38 -9.59 2.96 -17.17
N LEU A 39 -8.52 3.21 -16.41
CA LEU A 39 -8.22 2.43 -15.21
C LEU A 39 -9.36 2.59 -14.17
N GLU A 40 -10.20 1.57 -14.02
CA GLU A 40 -11.17 1.47 -12.93
C GLU A 40 -10.50 0.86 -11.70
N ILE A 41 -10.12 1.72 -10.75
CA ILE A 41 -9.57 1.31 -9.47
C ILE A 41 -10.74 1.07 -8.52
N LEU A 42 -10.81 -0.12 -7.91
CA LEU A 42 -11.76 -0.43 -6.84
C LEU A 42 -11.27 0.17 -5.52
N PRO A 43 -11.84 1.30 -5.04
CA PRO A 43 -11.31 2.04 -3.89
C PRO A 43 -11.48 1.28 -2.57
N PHE A 44 -12.47 0.37 -2.50
CA PHE A 44 -12.88 -0.33 -1.29
C PHE A 44 -11.79 -1.21 -0.66
N TRP A 45 -11.03 -1.92 -1.51
CA TRP A 45 -9.98 -2.82 -1.03
C TRP A 45 -8.81 -2.08 -0.36
N GLY A 46 -8.48 -0.88 -0.84
CA GLY A 46 -7.46 -0.05 -0.23
C GLY A 46 -7.79 0.36 1.21
N VAL A 47 -9.05 0.74 1.46
CA VAL A 47 -9.51 1.13 2.80
C VAL A 47 -9.43 -0.06 3.77
N ILE A 48 -9.85 -1.26 3.34
CA ILE A 48 -9.74 -2.47 4.17
C ILE A 48 -8.29 -2.76 4.51
N ILE A 49 -7.37 -2.65 3.54
CA ILE A 49 -5.95 -2.90 3.78
C ILE A 49 -5.35 -1.86 4.72
N ALA A 50 -5.71 -0.58 4.56
CA ALA A 50 -5.28 0.50 5.45
C ALA A 50 -5.75 0.28 6.90
N ILE A 51 -7.03 -0.09 7.09
CA ILE A 51 -7.58 -0.41 8.41
C ILE A 51 -6.89 -1.64 9.00
N GLY A 52 -6.71 -2.70 8.21
CA GLY A 52 -6.05 -3.92 8.66
C GLY A 52 -4.60 -3.66 9.07
N LEU A 53 -3.87 -2.80 8.35
CA LEU A 53 -2.53 -2.35 8.72
C LEU A 53 -2.53 -1.56 10.03
N ALA A 54 -3.48 -0.63 10.20
CA ALA A 54 -3.64 0.13 11.44
C ALA A 54 -3.98 -0.76 12.65
N ARG A 55 -4.83 -1.78 12.43
CA ARG A 55 -5.22 -2.80 13.42
C ARG A 55 -4.19 -3.93 13.57
N LYS A 56 -3.13 -3.92 12.76
CA LYS A 56 -2.00 -4.85 12.80
C LYS A 56 -2.38 -6.33 12.65
N TRP A 57 -3.32 -6.65 11.77
CA TRP A 57 -3.74 -8.04 11.57
C TRP A 57 -2.57 -8.95 11.13
N ARG A 58 -2.62 -10.22 11.53
CA ARG A 58 -1.50 -11.16 11.41
C ARG A 58 -0.97 -11.34 9.98
N HIS A 59 -1.86 -11.27 8.99
CA HIS A 59 -1.53 -11.52 7.59
C HIS A 59 -1.66 -10.30 6.68
N ILE A 60 -2.08 -9.15 7.21
CA ILE A 60 -2.43 -8.01 6.36
C ILE A 60 -1.24 -7.44 5.59
N ARG A 61 -0.02 -7.51 6.14
CA ARG A 61 1.18 -7.08 5.42
C ARG A 61 1.41 -7.90 4.15
N LYS A 62 1.21 -9.22 4.22
CA LYS A 62 1.35 -10.12 3.07
C LYS A 62 0.23 -9.87 2.06
N VAL A 63 -1.00 -9.69 2.54
CA VAL A 63 -2.15 -9.33 1.69
C VAL A 63 -1.91 -8.00 0.98
N ALA A 64 -1.42 -6.98 1.68
CA ALA A 64 -1.07 -5.68 1.11
C ALA A 64 0.01 -5.81 0.03
N LEU A 65 1.08 -6.56 0.30
CA LEU A 65 2.14 -6.82 -0.69
C LEU A 65 1.57 -7.47 -1.97
N ALA A 66 0.74 -8.51 -1.83
CA ALA A 66 0.11 -9.16 -2.99
C ALA A 66 -0.84 -8.21 -3.74
N ALA A 67 -1.68 -7.48 -3.01
CA ALA A 67 -2.68 -6.59 -3.58
C ALA A 67 -2.07 -5.41 -4.35
N PHE A 68 -0.92 -4.90 -3.93
CA PHE A 68 -0.24 -3.77 -4.59
C PHE A 68 0.85 -4.21 -5.59
N ALA A 69 1.27 -5.49 -5.58
CA ALA A 69 2.17 -6.03 -6.60
C ALA A 69 1.49 -6.15 -7.97
N LEU A 70 0.22 -6.57 -8.02
CA LEU A 70 -0.52 -6.72 -9.28
C LEU A 70 -0.72 -5.37 -10.02
N PRO A 71 -1.20 -4.28 -9.38
CA PRO A 71 -1.27 -2.96 -10.01
C PRO A 71 0.08 -2.42 -10.45
N MET A 72 1.16 -2.70 -9.71
CA MET A 72 2.50 -2.32 -10.13
C MET A 72 2.94 -3.05 -11.40
N ALA A 73 2.77 -4.37 -11.45
CA ALA A 73 3.09 -5.16 -12.63
C ALA A 73 2.29 -4.72 -13.86
N PHE A 74 0.99 -4.45 -13.67
CA PHE A 74 0.13 -3.90 -14.72
C PHE A 74 0.63 -2.53 -15.22
N SER A 75 1.02 -1.64 -14.31
CA SER A 75 1.50 -0.31 -14.67
C SER A 75 2.83 -0.35 -15.41
N LEU A 76 3.74 -1.25 -15.02
CA LEU A 76 4.98 -1.49 -15.73
C LEU A 76 4.72 -2.06 -17.13
N PHE A 77 3.79 -3.02 -17.25
CA PHE A 77 3.39 -3.55 -18.56
C PHE A 77 2.81 -2.45 -19.46
N MET A 78 1.95 -1.58 -18.92
CA MET A 78 1.39 -0.46 -19.68
C MET A 78 2.43 0.57 -20.09
N LEU A 79 3.42 0.87 -19.23
CA LEU A 79 4.54 1.76 -19.58
C LEU A 79 5.38 1.24 -20.75
N LEU A 80 5.52 -0.09 -20.88
CA LEU A 80 6.22 -0.69 -22.02
C LEU A 80 5.44 -0.51 -23.33
N GLN A 81 4.11 -0.46 -23.26
CA GLN A 81 3.24 -0.31 -24.44
C GLN A 81 2.99 1.16 -24.80
N ASN A 82 2.94 2.06 -23.81
CA ASN A 82 2.62 3.48 -23.98
C ASN A 82 3.67 4.37 -23.27
N PRO A 83 4.92 4.40 -23.76
CA PRO A 83 5.95 5.25 -23.20
C PRO A 83 5.61 6.73 -23.45
N GLY A 84 5.37 7.50 -22.38
CA GLY A 84 5.07 8.93 -22.46
C GLY A 84 3.90 9.39 -21.58
N GLU A 85 3.03 8.47 -21.18
CA GLU A 85 1.87 8.75 -20.33
C GLU A 85 2.30 8.88 -18.86
N TRP A 86 2.33 10.12 -18.35
CA TRP A 86 2.85 10.45 -17.02
C TRP A 86 2.02 9.80 -15.90
N GLY A 87 0.74 9.56 -16.15
CA GLY A 87 -0.16 8.84 -15.25
C GLY A 87 0.39 7.46 -14.85
N PHE A 88 0.90 6.68 -15.80
CA PHE A 88 1.45 5.35 -15.51
C PHE A 88 2.78 5.39 -14.76
N TYR A 89 3.66 6.38 -15.03
CA TYR A 89 4.90 6.57 -14.28
C TYR A 89 4.63 6.89 -12.82
N PHE A 90 3.74 7.86 -12.58
CA PHE A 90 3.34 8.24 -11.24
C PHE A 90 2.70 7.08 -10.48
N TRP A 91 1.83 6.32 -11.15
CA TRP A 91 1.17 5.15 -10.57
C TRP A 91 2.17 4.03 -10.23
N ALA A 92 3.07 3.70 -11.16
CA ALA A 92 4.12 2.71 -10.93
C ALA A 92 5.04 3.11 -9.78
N PHE A 93 5.47 4.38 -9.74
CA PHE A 93 6.31 4.91 -8.67
C PHE A 93 5.62 4.85 -7.30
N SER A 94 4.35 5.25 -7.22
CA SER A 94 3.59 5.23 -5.97
C SER A 94 3.42 3.81 -5.42
N ASN A 95 3.13 2.84 -6.31
CA ASN A 95 3.06 1.43 -5.91
C ASN A 95 4.44 0.87 -5.53
N ALA A 96 5.50 1.22 -6.27
CA ALA A 96 6.87 0.80 -5.96
C ALA A 96 7.30 1.29 -4.57
N LEU A 97 7.03 2.55 -4.26
CA LEU A 97 7.32 3.14 -2.95
C LEU A 97 6.54 2.44 -1.84
N LEU A 98 5.25 2.18 -2.04
CA LEU A 98 4.42 1.46 -1.10
C LEU A 98 4.94 0.03 -0.86
N LEU A 99 5.24 -0.73 -1.91
CA LEU A 99 5.78 -2.08 -1.80
C LEU A 99 7.14 -2.08 -1.10
N PHE A 100 8.01 -1.12 -1.41
CA PHE A 100 9.29 -0.96 -0.72
C PHE A 100 9.12 -0.76 0.80
N ILE A 101 8.18 0.10 1.20
CA ILE A 101 7.86 0.32 2.62
C ILE A 101 7.32 -0.96 3.25
N LEU A 102 6.36 -1.64 2.62
CA LEU A 102 5.75 -2.87 3.13
C LEU A 102 6.75 -4.03 3.23
N TRP A 103 7.71 -4.10 2.31
CA TRP A 103 8.77 -5.10 2.27
C TRP A 103 9.89 -4.83 3.29
N SER A 104 10.08 -3.58 3.70
CA SER A 104 11.16 -3.15 4.59
C SER A 104 11.26 -4.00 5.87
N GLY A 105 12.50 -4.23 6.33
CA GLY A 105 12.77 -4.94 7.59
C GLY A 105 12.11 -4.27 8.79
N THR A 106 11.99 -2.94 8.79
CA THR A 106 11.31 -2.15 9.82
C THR A 106 9.83 -2.51 9.92
N MET A 107 9.11 -2.59 8.79
CA MET A 107 7.69 -3.00 8.79
C MET A 107 7.53 -4.47 9.17
N LYS A 108 8.42 -5.36 8.70
CA LYS A 108 8.41 -6.78 9.09
C LYS A 108 8.54 -6.94 10.62
N ALA A 109 9.58 -6.34 11.20
CA ALA A 109 9.86 -6.40 12.63
C ALA A 109 8.70 -5.79 13.45
N TYR A 110 8.08 -4.71 12.97
CA TYR A 110 6.93 -4.11 13.63
C TYR A 110 5.75 -5.08 13.75
N PHE A 111 5.39 -5.80 12.69
CA PHE A 111 4.29 -6.76 12.72
C PHE A 111 4.63 -8.00 13.56
N GLU A 112 5.85 -8.53 13.46
CA GLU A 112 6.30 -9.67 14.26
C GLU A 112 6.30 -9.37 15.76
N LYS A 113 6.78 -8.19 16.18
CA LYS A 113 6.74 -7.75 17.58
C LYS A 113 5.31 -7.70 18.15
N ASN A 114 4.35 -7.21 17.37
CA ASN A 114 2.96 -7.12 17.84
C ASN A 114 2.27 -8.50 17.86
N GLN A 115 2.67 -9.45 17.01
CA GLN A 115 2.10 -10.80 17.01
C GLN A 115 2.55 -11.63 18.23
N ASN A 116 3.83 -11.51 18.60
CA ASN A 116 4.37 -12.20 19.77
C ASN A 116 3.73 -11.70 21.08
N HIS A 117 3.34 -10.42 21.13
CA HIS A 117 2.68 -9.85 22.30
C HIS A 117 1.25 -10.35 22.51
N VAL A 118 0.55 -10.74 21.43
CA VAL A 118 -0.79 -11.33 21.48
C VAL A 118 -0.72 -12.82 21.82
N SER A 119 0.28 -13.54 21.29
CA SER A 119 0.48 -14.97 21.58
C SER A 119 1.02 -15.27 22.99
N GLY A 120 1.69 -14.32 23.63
CA GLY A 120 2.13 -14.46 25.03
C GLY A 120 1.00 -14.24 26.05
N ALA A 121 -0.07 -13.53 25.67
CA ALA A 121 -1.23 -13.31 26.53
C ALA A 121 -2.15 -14.54 26.62
N SER A 122 -2.08 -15.47 25.66
CA SER A 122 -2.90 -16.69 25.62
C SER A 122 -2.31 -17.88 26.38
N ILE A 123 -1.16 -17.73 27.05
CA ILE A 123 -0.52 -18.82 27.82
C ILE A 123 -0.93 -18.78 29.31
N ASN A 124 -1.62 -17.71 29.75
CA ASN A 124 -2.05 -17.52 31.14
C ASN A 124 -3.58 -17.66 31.34
N LEU A 125 -4.26 -18.44 30.50
CA LEU A 125 -5.65 -18.88 30.69
C LEU A 125 -5.69 -20.40 30.71
#